data_AF-A0A0Q7IQD6-F1
#
_entry.id   AF-A0A0Q7IQD6-F1
#
_cell.length_a   1.000
_cell.length_b   1.000
_cell.length_c   1.000
_cell.angle_alpha   90.00
_cell.angle_beta   90.00
_cell.angle_gamma   90.00
#
_symmetry.space_group_name_H-M   'P 1'
#
loop_
_entity.id
_entity.type
_entity.pdbx_description
1 polymer ?
#
loop_
_entity_poly.entity_id
_entity_poly.type
_entity_poly.pdbx_seq_one_letter_code
_entity_poly.pdbx_strand_id
1 'polypeptide(L)'
;MFYYITKGGLNEGFIERKTDGWKWVFGGGSAEEFPQNGVSWNVTNVIDRGIGLACGVITNEKIIGITFNGEPAKVVSTSGKTIWFTITNSPITNFQVKGYTSDNQEIVVN
;
A
#
# COMPACT_ATOMS: atom_id res chain seq x y z
N MET A 1 -3.62 2.83 11.34
CA MET A 1 -3.92 2.29 10.00
C MET A 1 -3.94 0.78 10.10
N PHE A 2 -4.80 0.13 9.33
CA PHE A 2 -4.87 -1.31 9.25
C PHE A 2 -5.14 -1.75 7.82
N TYR A 3 -4.76 -2.99 7.53
CA TYR A 3 -4.90 -3.63 6.24
C TYR A 3 -5.67 -4.93 6.42
N TYR A 4 -6.56 -5.23 5.49
CA TYR A 4 -7.36 -6.45 5.51
C TYR A 4 -7.64 -6.93 4.09
N ILE A 5 -7.79 -8.24 3.94
CA ILE A 5 -8.04 -8.88 2.65
C ILE A 5 -9.52 -9.26 2.57
N THR A 6 -10.14 -8.87 1.47
CA THR A 6 -11.49 -9.30 1.10
C THR A 6 -11.44 -10.02 -0.24
N LYS A 7 -12.56 -10.59 -0.69
CA LYS A 7 -12.65 -11.16 -2.06
C LYS A 7 -12.31 -10.15 -3.17
N GLY A 8 -12.32 -8.84 -2.87
CA GLY A 8 -11.98 -7.77 -3.80
C GLY A 8 -10.51 -7.34 -3.76
N GLY A 9 -9.68 -7.91 -2.88
CA GLY A 9 -8.25 -7.58 -2.76
C GLY A 9 -7.83 -7.04 -1.39
N LEU A 10 -6.64 -6.42 -1.36
CA LEU A 10 -6.10 -5.74 -0.19
C LEU A 10 -6.79 -4.38 -0.03
N ASN A 11 -7.45 -4.19 1.10
CA ASN A 11 -8.13 -2.94 1.45
C ASN A 11 -7.38 -2.28 2.61
N GLU A 12 -7.32 -0.95 2.60
CA GLU A 12 -6.83 -0.16 3.72
C GLU A 12 -7.94 0.56 4.49
N GLY A 13 -7.65 0.82 5.75
CA GLY A 13 -8.51 1.64 6.59
C GLY A 13 -7.79 2.30 7.75
N PHE A 14 -8.44 3.35 8.24
CA PHE A 14 -8.01 4.11 9.39
C PHE A 14 -8.95 3.86 10.54
N ILE A 15 -8.36 3.36 11.62
CA ILE A 15 -8.96 3.35 12.93
C ILE A 15 -8.30 4.40 13.80
N GLU A 16 -9.09 5.01 14.66
CA GLU A 16 -8.64 5.93 15.68
C GLU A 16 -9.01 5.39 17.06
N ARG A 17 -8.09 5.54 18.03
CA ARG A 17 -8.38 5.21 19.43
C ARG A 17 -9.20 6.34 20.03
N LYS A 18 -10.43 6.04 20.44
CA LYS A 18 -11.28 6.88 21.26
C LYS A 18 -11.33 6.34 22.69
N THR A 19 -11.95 7.09 23.59
CA THR A 19 -12.07 6.74 25.01
C THR A 19 -12.80 5.41 25.24
N ASP A 20 -13.74 5.07 24.36
CA ASP A 20 -14.58 3.88 24.42
C ASP A 20 -14.11 2.71 23.52
N GLY A 21 -12.99 2.87 22.78
CA GLY A 21 -12.48 1.80 21.93
C GLY A 21 -11.79 2.27 20.66
N TRP A 22 -11.59 1.34 19.73
CA TRP A 22 -11.13 1.65 18.37
C TRP A 22 -12.34 1.90 17.49
N LYS A 23 -12.36 3.03 16.77
CA LYS A 23 -13.43 3.36 15.83
C LYS A 23 -12.89 3.45 14.42
N TRP A 24 -13.63 2.90 13.47
CA TRP A 24 -13.41 3.13 12.05
C TRP A 24 -13.64 4.62 11.75
N VAL A 25 -12.71 5.20 10.98
CA VAL A 25 -12.78 6.60 10.56
C VAL A 25 -13.10 6.67 9.08
N PHE A 26 -12.26 6.04 8.26
CA PHE A 26 -12.42 5.96 6.82
C PHE A 26 -11.58 4.81 6.27
N GLY A 27 -11.80 4.48 5.01
CA GLY A 27 -10.97 3.58 4.21
C GLY A 27 -11.33 3.76 2.76
N GLY A 28 -10.56 3.15 1.87
CA GLY A 28 -10.76 3.34 0.46
C GLY A 28 -9.95 2.34 -0.35
N GLY A 29 -10.37 2.22 -1.61
CA GLY A 29 -9.70 1.40 -2.62
C GLY A 29 -9.61 -0.09 -2.29
N SER A 30 -9.15 -0.83 -3.29
CA SER A 30 -8.72 -2.21 -3.12
C SER A 30 -7.62 -2.46 -4.13
N ALA A 31 -6.43 -2.80 -3.65
CA ALA A 31 -5.36 -3.27 -4.51
C ALA A 31 -5.59 -4.76 -4.83
N GLU A 32 -5.35 -5.14 -6.07
CA GLU A 32 -5.49 -6.54 -6.50
C GLU A 32 -4.59 -7.47 -5.65
N GLU A 33 -5.14 -8.60 -5.22
CA GLU A 33 -4.39 -9.57 -4.41
C GLU A 33 -3.39 -10.39 -5.24
N PHE A 34 -3.70 -10.61 -6.53
CA PHE A 34 -2.92 -11.41 -7.46
C PHE A 34 -2.58 -10.61 -8.74
N PRO A 35 -1.80 -9.51 -8.63
CA PRO A 35 -1.43 -8.70 -9.78
C PRO A 35 -0.66 -9.50 -10.82
N GLN A 36 -1.01 -9.30 -12.10
CA GLN A 36 -0.29 -9.92 -13.23
C GLN A 36 1.19 -9.51 -13.27
N ASN A 37 1.50 -8.25 -12.92
CA ASN A 37 2.85 -7.70 -12.99
C ASN A 37 3.66 -7.90 -11.70
N GLY A 38 3.17 -8.74 -10.77
CA GLY A 38 3.91 -9.10 -9.55
C GLY A 38 3.80 -8.10 -8.41
N VAL A 39 3.27 -6.91 -8.67
CA VAL A 39 2.97 -5.88 -7.67
C VAL A 39 1.65 -5.20 -8.03
N SER A 40 0.79 -4.99 -7.05
CA SER A 40 -0.43 -4.20 -7.19
C SER A 40 -0.28 -2.89 -6.43
N TRP A 41 -1.17 -1.95 -6.71
CA TRP A 41 -1.30 -0.73 -5.92
C TRP A 41 -2.70 -0.17 -5.97
N ASN A 42 -3.02 0.58 -4.93
CA ASN A 42 -4.13 1.50 -4.91
C ASN A 42 -3.72 2.77 -4.17
N VAL A 43 -4.48 3.83 -4.41
CA VAL A 43 -4.31 5.12 -3.76
C VAL A 43 -5.63 5.55 -3.15
N THR A 44 -5.57 6.00 -1.90
CA THR A 44 -6.71 6.62 -1.21
C THR A 44 -6.31 8.00 -0.72
N ASN A 45 -7.06 9.01 -1.13
CA ASN A 45 -6.89 10.39 -0.67
C ASN A 45 -7.95 10.76 0.34
N VAL A 46 -7.52 11.45 1.39
CA VAL A 46 -8.37 11.88 2.50
C VAL A 46 -8.26 13.39 2.55
N ILE A 47 -9.00 14.04 1.65
CA ILE A 47 -8.86 15.46 1.31
C ILE A 47 -9.05 16.35 2.54
N ASP A 48 -10.02 16.03 3.40
CA ASP A 48 -10.34 16.74 4.64
C ASP A 48 -9.20 16.69 5.68
N ARG A 49 -8.32 15.68 5.60
CA ARG A 49 -7.15 15.53 6.48
C ARG A 49 -5.85 15.91 5.80
N GLY A 50 -5.87 16.23 4.51
CA GLY A 50 -4.68 16.55 3.74
C GLY A 50 -3.68 15.40 3.63
N ILE A 51 -4.12 14.14 3.69
CA ILE A 51 -3.23 12.97 3.59
C ILE A 51 -3.55 12.12 2.37
N GLY A 52 -2.50 11.45 1.87
CA GLY A 52 -2.60 10.44 0.83
C GLY A 52 -2.04 9.10 1.33
N LEU A 53 -2.59 8.03 0.80
CA LEU A 53 -2.26 6.67 1.17
C LEU A 53 -2.02 5.90 -0.11
N ALA A 54 -0.96 5.12 -0.13
CA ALA A 54 -0.75 4.15 -1.18
C ALA A 54 -0.32 2.83 -0.55
N CYS A 55 -0.86 1.74 -1.06
CA CYS A 55 -0.48 0.40 -0.66
C CYS A 55 -0.73 -0.60 -1.77
N GLY A 56 -0.25 -1.81 -1.56
CA GLY A 56 -0.51 -2.92 -2.46
C GLY A 56 0.12 -4.22 -2.01
N VAL A 57 0.01 -5.24 -2.86
CA VAL A 57 0.52 -6.58 -2.63
C VAL A 57 1.75 -6.82 -3.50
N ILE A 58 2.73 -7.54 -2.98
CA ILE A 58 3.89 -8.04 -3.71
C ILE A 58 3.73 -9.56 -3.83
N THR A 59 3.57 -10.04 -5.07
CA THR A 59 3.50 -11.48 -5.40
C THR A 59 4.75 -11.97 -6.11
N ASN A 60 5.55 -11.08 -6.73
CA ASN A 60 6.84 -11.44 -7.29
C ASN A 60 7.90 -11.54 -6.19
N GLU A 61 8.32 -12.77 -5.89
CA GLU A 61 9.29 -13.10 -4.84
C GLU A 61 10.68 -12.45 -5.04
N LYS A 62 11.00 -12.01 -6.25
CA LYS A 62 12.26 -11.29 -6.51
C LYS A 62 12.25 -9.87 -5.96
N ILE A 63 11.06 -9.27 -5.79
CA ILE A 63 10.91 -7.91 -5.30
C ILE A 63 10.99 -7.93 -3.78
N ILE A 64 12.04 -7.33 -3.24
CA ILE A 64 12.26 -7.21 -1.80
C ILE A 64 11.97 -5.80 -1.27
N GLY A 65 11.88 -4.83 -2.17
CA GLY A 65 11.68 -3.42 -1.83
C GLY A 65 10.77 -2.71 -2.83
N ILE A 66 10.09 -1.68 -2.35
CA ILE A 66 9.26 -0.78 -3.16
C ILE A 66 9.68 0.65 -2.86
N THR A 67 9.76 1.49 -3.88
CA THR A 67 9.72 2.94 -3.72
C THR A 67 8.40 3.49 -4.25
N PHE A 68 7.94 4.56 -3.59
CA PHE A 68 6.81 5.35 -3.99
C PHE A 68 7.27 6.80 -4.15
N ASN A 69 7.22 7.33 -5.37
CA ASN A 69 7.75 8.65 -5.70
C ASN A 69 9.23 8.84 -5.31
N GLY A 70 10.03 7.78 -5.45
CA GLY A 70 11.46 7.79 -5.11
C GLY A 70 11.77 7.51 -3.64
N GLU A 71 10.76 7.51 -2.76
CA GLU A 71 10.94 7.25 -1.33
C GLU A 71 10.66 5.78 -0.98
N PRO A 72 11.44 5.13 -0.10
CA PRO A 72 11.17 3.77 0.33
C PRO A 72 9.80 3.62 0.99
N ALA A 73 8.99 2.69 0.50
CA ALA A 73 7.76 2.28 1.15
C ALA A 73 8.05 1.25 2.27
N LYS A 74 7.12 1.12 3.22
CA LYS A 74 7.19 0.06 4.22
C LYS A 74 6.72 -1.24 3.59
N VAL A 75 7.50 -2.32 3.76
CA VAL A 75 7.14 -3.67 3.33
C VAL A 75 6.89 -4.52 4.58
N VAL A 76 5.79 -5.27 4.59
CA VAL A 76 5.40 -6.14 5.70
C VAL A 76 4.96 -7.48 5.14
N SER A 77 5.56 -8.57 5.65
CA SER A 77 5.21 -9.93 5.29
C SER A 77 4.57 -10.64 6.49
N THR A 78 3.40 -11.23 6.27
CA THR A 78 2.71 -12.05 7.27
C THR A 78 1.94 -13.17 6.59
N SER A 79 2.02 -14.38 7.15
CA SER A 79 1.24 -15.55 6.69
C SER A 79 1.32 -15.80 5.17
N GLY A 80 2.52 -15.67 4.59
CA GLY A 80 2.75 -15.89 3.15
C GLY A 80 2.26 -14.77 2.23
N LYS A 81 1.86 -13.62 2.79
CA LYS A 81 1.48 -12.44 2.02
C LYS A 81 2.40 -11.28 2.34
N THR A 82 2.88 -10.62 1.30
CA THR A 82 3.72 -9.44 1.42
C THR A 82 2.94 -8.24 0.91
N ILE A 83 2.80 -7.23 1.75
CA ILE A 83 2.20 -5.95 1.39
C ILE A 83 3.23 -4.85 1.48
N TRP A 84 3.00 -3.78 0.75
CA TRP A 84 3.73 -2.53 0.89
C TRP A 84 2.78 -1.38 1.15
N PHE A 85 3.25 -0.33 1.82
CA PHE A 85 2.49 0.89 2.01
C PHE A 85 3.31 2.14 2.31
N THR A 86 2.72 3.30 2.05
CA THR A 86 3.21 4.61 2.47
C THR A 86 2.06 5.55 2.83
N ILE A 87 2.40 6.61 3.56
CA ILE A 87 1.49 7.72 3.91
C ILE A 87 2.20 9.01 3.50
N THR A 88 1.49 9.87 2.80
CA THR A 88 1.97 11.20 2.40
C THR A 88 1.23 12.29 3.18
N ASN A 89 1.92 13.40 3.44
CA ASN A 89 1.35 14.60 4.11
C ASN A 89 0.59 15.52 3.13
N SER A 90 0.20 14.99 1.98
CA SER A 90 -0.63 15.65 0.97
C SER A 90 -1.36 14.59 0.15
N PRO A 91 -2.54 14.89 -0.42
CA PRO A 91 -3.19 14.00 -1.38
C PRO A 91 -2.26 13.65 -2.56
N ILE A 92 -2.35 12.41 -3.02
CA ILE A 92 -1.58 11.83 -4.12
C ILE A 92 -2.32 12.06 -5.43
N THR A 93 -1.67 12.67 -6.42
CA THR A 93 -2.26 12.94 -7.75
C THR A 93 -1.49 12.21 -8.85
N ASN A 94 -0.19 12.48 -8.95
CA ASN A 94 0.73 11.78 -9.82
C ASN A 94 1.66 10.94 -8.95
N PHE A 95 1.79 9.66 -9.29
CA PHE A 95 2.67 8.78 -8.56
C PHE A 95 3.40 7.79 -9.45
N GLN A 96 4.49 7.26 -8.91
CA GLN A 96 5.29 6.20 -9.49
C GLN A 96 5.58 5.16 -8.42
N VAL A 97 5.36 3.90 -8.78
CA VAL A 97 5.73 2.74 -7.96
C VAL A 97 6.86 2.01 -8.68
N LYS A 98 7.90 1.63 -7.95
CA LYS A 98 9.02 0.84 -8.48
C LYS A 98 9.35 -0.31 -7.54
N GLY A 99 9.52 -1.49 -8.09
CA GLY A 99 10.01 -2.67 -7.37
C GLY A 99 11.52 -2.80 -7.47
N TYR A 100 12.16 -3.33 -6.44
CA TYR A 100 13.60 -3.55 -6.41
C TYR A 100 13.91 -4.97 -5.94
N THR A 101 14.87 -5.60 -6.64
CA THR A 101 15.45 -6.89 -6.26
C THR A 101 16.57 -6.74 -5.24
N SER A 102 17.07 -7.85 -4.70
CA SER A 102 18.17 -7.86 -3.72
C SER A 102 19.50 -7.33 -4.25
N ASP A 103 19.72 -7.39 -5.55
CA ASP A 103 20.86 -6.80 -6.25
C ASP A 103 20.57 -5.38 -6.78
N ASN A 104 19.50 -4.75 -6.28
CA ASN A 104 19.10 -3.38 -6.58
C ASN A 104 18.73 -3.14 -8.05
N GLN A 105 18.29 -4.17 -8.78
CA GLN A 105 17.70 -3.99 -10.10
C GLN A 105 16.25 -3.50 -9.98
N GLU A 106 15.93 -2.49 -10.78
CA GLU A 106 14.58 -1.94 -10.87
C GLU A 106 13.69 -2.87 -11.70
N ILE A 107 12.55 -3.24 -11.13
CA ILE A 107 11.44 -3.86 -11.83
C ILE A 107 10.37 -2.79 -11.96
N VAL A 108 10.10 -2.38 -13.19
CA VAL A 108 9.03 -1.43 -13.49
C VAL A 108 7.70 -2.10 -13.17
N VAL A 109 6.97 -1.46 -12.25
CA VAL A 109 5.64 -1.87 -11.82
C VAL A 109 4.65 -1.03 -12.63
N ASN A 110 4.16 -1.59 -13.74
CA ASN A 110 3.22 -0.95 -14.68
C ASN A 110 1.77 -1.27 -14.32
#